data_AF-A0A3D9GYH7-F1
#
_entry.id   AF-A0A3D9GYH7-F1
#
_cell.length_a   1.000
_cell.length_b   1.000
_cell.length_c   1.000
_cell.angle_alpha   90.00
_cell.angle_beta   90.00
_cell.angle_gamma   90.00
#
_symmetry.space_group_name_H-M   'P 1'
#
loop_
_entity.id
_entity.type
_entity.pdbx_description
1 polymer ?
#
loop_
_entity_poly.entity_id
_entity_poly.type
_entity_poly.pdbx_seq_one_letter_code
_entity_poly.pdbx_strand_id
1 'polypeptide(L)'
;MKKRVAGVLAGVLVTAAMAGCDSHEVVKKETKLYNMQSYSEGNLRAQSQGKGLNGKFLKEMQIQFGHEGVPLTHEMYAEDGRGNISYMYMIAGNPLQYITLHVFSNEAERIERIHNWYGDQKLIDTPRSRTVIYNYSTASLIYTSSGKEKGKYDPEVKKVFNSLIERMK
;
A
#
# COMPACT_ATOMS: atom_id res chain seq x y z
N MET A 1 76.18 42.29 4.76
CA MET A 1 77.23 41.34 4.32
C MET A 1 76.55 40.07 3.80
N LYS A 2 77.04 39.58 2.66
CA LYS A 2 76.52 38.48 1.82
C LYS A 2 76.49 37.12 2.54
N LYS A 3 75.44 36.29 2.30
CA LYS A 3 75.51 34.82 2.02
C LYS A 3 74.27 34.45 1.16
N ARG A 4 74.41 34.26 -0.17
CA ARG A 4 74.52 32.98 -0.94
C ARG A 4 73.23 32.12 -0.78
N VAL A 5 72.25 32.07 -1.70
CA VAL A 5 72.14 31.55 -3.10
C VAL A 5 72.25 30.02 -3.27
N ALA A 6 71.21 29.47 -3.92
CA ALA A 6 71.02 28.16 -4.62
C ALA A 6 70.71 26.93 -3.76
N GLY A 7 69.81 26.00 -4.13
CA GLY A 7 68.99 25.79 -5.35
C GLY A 7 67.91 24.72 -5.04
N VAL A 8 66.70 24.81 -5.60
CA VAL A 8 66.21 24.22 -6.88
C VAL A 8 65.33 22.96 -6.67
N LEU A 9 64.04 23.14 -7.04
CA LEU A 9 63.06 22.23 -7.69
C LEU A 9 62.66 20.86 -7.08
N ALA A 10 61.37 20.76 -6.72
CA ALA A 10 60.35 19.81 -7.25
C ALA A 10 59.10 19.94 -6.34
N GLY A 11 57.84 20.13 -6.74
CA GLY A 11 57.17 20.02 -8.04
C GLY A 11 56.02 19.01 -7.96
N VAL A 12 54.86 19.34 -7.35
CA VAL A 12 53.52 18.68 -7.47
C VAL A 12 52.48 19.69 -6.92
N LEU A 13 51.71 20.50 -7.65
CA LEU A 13 50.55 20.32 -8.55
C LEU A 13 49.33 19.58 -7.95
N VAL A 14 48.15 20.24 -8.05
CA VAL A 14 46.78 19.66 -8.17
C VAL A 14 46.11 19.28 -6.82
N THR A 15 44.90 19.69 -6.42
CA THR A 15 43.76 20.40 -7.07
C THR A 15 42.78 20.90 -6.01
N ALA A 16 42.10 22.00 -6.29
CA ALA A 16 40.89 22.44 -5.62
C ALA A 16 39.80 21.35 -5.70
N ALA A 17 39.30 20.91 -4.55
CA ALA A 17 38.10 20.09 -4.47
C ALA A 17 36.89 20.96 -4.85
N MET A 18 36.43 20.81 -6.08
CA MET A 18 35.09 21.22 -6.46
C MET A 18 34.10 20.37 -5.68
N ALA A 19 33.37 20.99 -4.76
CA ALA A 19 32.16 20.43 -4.18
C ALA A 19 31.10 20.31 -5.28
N GLY A 20 31.12 19.22 -6.03
CA GLY A 20 30.00 18.77 -6.82
C GLY A 20 28.96 18.15 -5.88
N CYS A 21 27.94 18.92 -5.49
CA CYS A 21 26.75 18.35 -4.88
C CYS A 21 26.05 17.48 -5.94
N ASP A 22 26.07 16.17 -5.71
CA ASP A 22 25.47 15.12 -6.52
C ASP A 22 23.96 15.37 -6.74
N SER A 23 23.61 15.94 -7.89
CA SER A 23 22.23 16.03 -8.39
C SER A 23 21.71 14.69 -8.93
N HIS A 24 22.54 13.64 -8.93
CA HIS A 24 22.20 12.33 -9.49
C HIS A 24 21.36 11.44 -8.56
N GLU A 25 21.41 11.63 -7.24
CA GLU A 25 20.60 10.85 -6.30
C GLU A 25 19.14 11.30 -6.24
N VAL A 26 18.90 12.61 -6.35
CA VAL A 26 17.54 13.19 -6.32
C VAL A 26 16.76 12.75 -7.56
N VAL A 27 17.40 12.78 -8.74
CA VAL A 27 16.80 12.32 -10.00
C VAL A 27 16.46 10.82 -9.93
N LYS A 28 17.32 9.98 -9.35
CA LYS A 28 17.00 8.54 -9.18
C LYS A 28 15.81 8.29 -8.24
N LYS A 29 15.66 9.07 -7.17
CA LYS A 29 14.51 8.96 -6.26
C LYS A 29 13.19 9.36 -6.93
N GLU A 30 13.19 10.46 -7.69
CA GLU A 30 12.00 10.91 -8.42
C GLU A 30 11.64 9.97 -9.58
N THR A 31 12.64 9.41 -10.28
CA THR A 31 12.41 8.42 -11.34
C THR A 31 11.80 7.12 -10.78
N LYS A 32 12.20 6.70 -9.56
CA LYS A 32 11.62 5.53 -8.87
C LYS A 32 10.15 5.73 -8.46
N LEU A 33 9.77 6.95 -8.07
CA LEU A 33 8.38 7.34 -7.80
C LEU A 33 7.53 7.27 -9.08
N TYR A 34 8.08 7.68 -10.22
CA TYR A 34 7.39 7.65 -11.51
C TYR A 34 7.31 6.25 -12.15
N ASN A 35 8.30 5.39 -11.93
CA ASN A 35 8.39 4.06 -12.56
C ASN A 35 7.66 2.94 -11.82
N MET A 36 6.79 3.22 -10.84
CA MET A 36 6.09 2.19 -10.05
C MET A 36 7.04 1.17 -9.37
N GLN A 37 8.34 1.47 -9.27
CA GLN A 37 9.34 0.54 -8.74
C GLN A 37 9.26 0.45 -7.21
N SER A 38 8.97 1.57 -6.55
CA SER A 38 8.62 1.63 -5.13
C SER A 38 7.34 0.86 -4.80
N TYR A 39 6.38 0.82 -5.73
CA TYR A 39 5.16 0.01 -5.62
C TYR A 39 5.49 -1.49 -5.64
N SER A 40 6.36 -1.92 -6.57
CA SER A 40 6.82 -3.30 -6.65
C SER A 40 7.63 -3.73 -5.43
N GLU A 41 8.54 -2.89 -4.92
CA GLU A 41 9.34 -3.19 -3.73
C GLU A 41 8.52 -3.23 -2.43
N GLY A 42 7.50 -2.36 -2.29
CA GLY A 42 6.55 -2.38 -1.19
C GLY A 42 5.65 -3.63 -1.20
N ASN A 43 5.15 -4.01 -2.38
CA ASN A 43 4.31 -5.19 -2.56
C ASN A 43 5.10 -6.50 -2.36
N LEU A 44 6.36 -6.54 -2.81
CA LEU A 44 7.29 -7.65 -2.52
C LEU A 44 7.61 -7.77 -1.03
N ARG A 45 7.76 -6.65 -0.30
CA ARG A 45 7.92 -6.69 1.16
C ARG A 45 6.67 -7.20 1.86
N ALA A 46 5.49 -6.70 1.50
CA ALA A 46 4.20 -7.16 2.06
C ALA A 46 3.95 -8.65 1.76
N GLN A 47 4.25 -9.14 0.56
CA GLN A 47 4.19 -10.56 0.22
C GLN A 47 5.22 -11.40 1.00
N SER A 48 6.43 -10.88 1.24
CA SER A 48 7.49 -11.60 1.94
C SER A 48 7.30 -11.66 3.47
N GLN A 49 6.60 -10.67 4.05
CA GLN A 49 6.30 -10.59 5.50
C GLN A 49 4.95 -11.22 5.86
N GLY A 50 3.99 -11.28 4.93
CA GLY A 50 2.72 -11.98 5.08
C GLY A 50 2.83 -13.51 5.03
N LYS A 51 3.67 -14.13 5.87
CA LYS A 51 3.68 -15.59 6.04
C LYS A 51 2.41 -16.02 6.79
N GLY A 52 1.45 -16.66 6.10
CA GLY A 52 0.26 -17.25 6.70
C GLY A 52 -1.05 -16.96 5.95
N LEU A 53 -2.18 -17.10 6.66
CA LEU A 53 -3.55 -16.92 6.15
C LEU A 53 -3.73 -15.56 5.43
N ASN A 54 -3.01 -14.54 5.88
CA ASN A 54 -3.09 -13.16 5.40
C ASN A 54 -2.69 -13.01 3.93
N GLY A 55 -1.58 -13.65 3.51
CA GLY A 55 -1.11 -13.61 2.12
C GLY A 55 -2.02 -14.41 1.17
N LYS A 56 -2.60 -15.51 1.65
CA LYS A 56 -3.57 -16.31 0.88
C LYS A 56 -4.85 -15.52 0.64
N PHE A 57 -5.40 -14.89 1.68
CA PHE A 57 -6.62 -14.07 1.55
C PHE A 57 -6.41 -12.94 0.53
N LEU A 58 -5.31 -12.18 0.66
CA LEU A 58 -5.02 -11.06 -0.23
C LEU A 58 -4.89 -11.50 -1.69
N LYS A 59 -4.12 -12.56 -1.93
CA LYS A 59 -3.92 -13.10 -3.28
C LYS A 59 -5.23 -13.57 -3.89
N GLU A 60 -6.02 -14.34 -3.15
CA GLU A 60 -7.33 -14.80 -3.64
C GLU A 60 -8.25 -13.61 -3.91
N MET A 61 -8.26 -12.59 -3.05
CA MET A 61 -9.07 -11.39 -3.26
C MET A 61 -8.74 -10.73 -4.59
N GLN A 62 -7.46 -10.47 -4.85
CA GLN A 62 -7.00 -9.88 -6.11
C GLN A 62 -7.41 -10.73 -7.32
N ILE A 63 -7.29 -12.06 -7.24
CA ILE A 63 -7.71 -12.98 -8.30
C ILE A 63 -9.23 -12.88 -8.54
N GLN A 64 -10.05 -12.91 -7.49
CA GLN A 64 -11.50 -12.86 -7.63
C GLN A 64 -11.97 -11.51 -8.19
N PHE A 65 -11.38 -10.39 -7.77
CA PHE A 65 -11.66 -9.09 -8.38
C PHE A 65 -11.28 -9.06 -9.86
N GLY A 66 -10.15 -9.69 -10.23
CA GLY A 66 -9.76 -9.87 -11.64
C GLY A 66 -10.77 -10.69 -12.46
N HIS A 67 -11.32 -11.77 -11.89
CA HIS A 67 -12.34 -12.59 -12.54
C HIS A 67 -13.67 -11.85 -12.74
N GLU A 68 -14.08 -11.00 -11.79
CA GLU A 68 -15.27 -10.16 -11.95
C GLU A 68 -15.03 -8.93 -12.86
N GLY A 69 -13.83 -8.79 -13.44
CA GLY A 69 -13.50 -7.67 -14.32
C GLY A 69 -13.41 -6.32 -13.60
N VAL A 70 -13.15 -6.34 -12.28
CA VAL A 70 -13.08 -5.15 -11.42
C VAL A 70 -11.61 -4.89 -11.07
N PRO A 71 -10.92 -4.01 -11.81
CA PRO A 71 -9.49 -3.81 -11.61
C PRO A 71 -9.21 -3.10 -10.28
N LEU A 72 -8.35 -3.70 -9.46
CA LEU A 72 -7.80 -3.08 -8.26
C LEU A 72 -6.49 -2.35 -8.61
N THR A 73 -6.37 -1.11 -8.13
CA THR A 73 -5.26 -0.22 -8.45
C THR A 73 -4.84 0.56 -7.21
N HIS A 74 -3.68 1.23 -7.26
CA HIS A 74 -3.22 2.14 -6.21
C HIS A 74 -3.26 1.51 -4.80
N GLU A 75 -2.62 0.35 -4.66
CA GLU A 75 -2.42 -0.29 -3.37
C GLU A 75 -1.77 0.64 -2.34
N MET A 76 -2.38 0.71 -1.16
CA MET A 76 -1.76 1.22 0.04
C MET A 76 -1.72 0.12 1.09
N TYR A 77 -0.65 0.08 1.86
CA TYR A 77 -0.43 -0.91 2.90
C TYR A 77 -0.03 -0.24 4.20
N ALA A 78 -0.56 -0.74 5.31
CA ALA A 78 -0.16 -0.37 6.66
C ALA A 78 -0.13 -1.60 7.57
N GLU A 79 0.86 -1.66 8.45
CA GLU A 79 0.96 -2.65 9.51
C GLU A 79 1.20 -1.95 10.84
N ASP A 80 0.50 -2.36 11.89
CA ASP A 80 0.74 -1.85 13.24
C ASP A 80 1.71 -2.74 14.03
N GLY A 81 2.21 -2.23 15.16
CA GLY A 81 3.16 -2.97 16.01
C GLY A 81 2.62 -4.26 16.64
N ARG A 82 1.36 -4.62 16.40
CA ARG A 82 0.72 -5.87 16.89
C ARG A 82 0.53 -6.89 15.76
N GLY A 83 1.03 -6.60 14.56
CA GLY A 83 0.90 -7.47 13.39
C GLY A 83 -0.47 -7.42 12.73
N ASN A 84 -1.28 -6.39 13.01
CA ASN A 84 -2.49 -6.15 12.23
C ASN A 84 -2.13 -5.44 10.93
N ILE A 85 -2.70 -5.90 9.83
CA ILE A 85 -2.38 -5.43 8.50
C ILE A 85 -3.62 -4.83 7.86
N SER A 86 -3.45 -3.75 7.11
CA SER A 86 -4.48 -3.11 6.30
C SER A 86 -3.98 -2.91 4.88
N TYR A 87 -4.76 -3.37 3.91
CA TYR A 87 -4.56 -3.10 2.49
C TYR A 87 -5.71 -2.24 1.98
N MET A 88 -5.42 -1.23 1.18
CA MET A 88 -6.45 -0.44 0.51
C MET A 88 -6.18 -0.40 -0.99
N TYR A 89 -7.24 -0.52 -1.79
CA TYR A 89 -7.17 -0.43 -3.24
C TYR A 89 -8.26 0.48 -3.76
N MET A 90 -7.93 1.29 -4.77
CA MET A 90 -8.93 1.97 -5.60
C MET A 90 -9.44 1.02 -6.68
N ILE A 91 -10.74 1.04 -6.93
CA ILE A 91 -11.35 0.32 -8.04
C ILE A 91 -11.26 1.20 -9.30
N ALA A 92 -10.65 0.66 -10.36
CA ALA A 92 -10.47 1.31 -11.65
C ALA A 92 -9.83 2.72 -11.55
N GLY A 93 -8.89 2.91 -10.61
CA GLY A 93 -8.21 4.18 -10.38
C GLY A 93 -9.09 5.29 -9.80
N ASN A 94 -10.32 5.00 -9.38
CA ASN A 94 -11.25 6.00 -8.88
C ASN A 94 -11.15 6.14 -7.35
N PRO A 95 -10.71 7.29 -6.80
CA PRO A 95 -10.59 7.48 -5.35
C PRO A 95 -11.94 7.51 -4.62
N LEU A 96 -13.06 7.67 -5.33
CA LEU A 96 -14.40 7.60 -4.75
C LEU A 96 -14.93 6.16 -4.64
N GLN A 97 -14.17 5.18 -5.10
CA GLN A 97 -14.54 3.76 -5.17
C GLN A 97 -13.35 2.94 -4.67
N TYR A 98 -13.35 2.54 -3.40
CA TYR A 98 -12.21 1.84 -2.83
C TYR A 98 -12.62 0.71 -1.90
N ILE A 99 -11.76 -0.29 -1.81
CA ILE A 99 -11.87 -1.37 -0.84
C ILE A 99 -10.73 -1.27 0.17
N THR A 100 -11.03 -1.64 1.41
CA THR A 100 -10.04 -1.81 2.47
C THR A 100 -10.18 -3.21 3.04
N LEU A 101 -9.10 -3.99 3.01
CA LEU A 101 -8.99 -5.26 3.69
C LEU A 101 -8.19 -5.07 4.97
N HIS A 102 -8.83 -5.24 6.12
CA HIS A 102 -8.15 -5.36 7.41
C HIS A 102 -8.00 -6.83 7.77
N VAL A 103 -6.80 -7.22 8.18
CA VAL A 103 -6.50 -8.55 8.72
C VAL A 103 -5.87 -8.38 10.09
N PHE A 104 -6.54 -8.89 11.10
CA PHE A 104 -6.18 -8.72 12.50
C PHE A 104 -5.43 -9.93 13.04
N SER A 105 -4.69 -9.72 14.12
CA SER A 105 -3.96 -10.77 14.83
C SER A 105 -4.91 -11.84 15.41
N ASN A 106 -6.11 -11.43 15.81
CA ASN A 106 -7.14 -12.29 16.37
C ASN A 106 -8.55 -11.73 16.12
N GLU A 107 -9.56 -12.58 16.33
CA GLU A 107 -10.95 -12.25 16.03
C GLU A 107 -11.55 -11.20 16.99
N ALA A 108 -11.16 -11.20 18.27
CA ALA A 108 -11.65 -10.23 19.24
C ALA A 108 -11.20 -8.82 18.86
N GLU A 109 -9.95 -8.66 18.45
CA GLU A 109 -9.39 -7.38 17.99
C GLU A 109 -10.08 -6.89 16.69
N ARG A 110 -10.42 -7.81 15.76
CA ARG A 110 -11.26 -7.46 14.60
C ARG A 110 -12.60 -6.88 15.04
N ILE A 111 -13.31 -7.55 15.96
CA ILE A 111 -14.62 -7.10 16.44
C ILE A 111 -14.51 -5.70 17.04
N GLU A 112 -13.57 -5.53 17.97
CA GLU A 112 -13.37 -4.28 18.68
C GLU A 112 -13.02 -3.12 17.73
N ARG A 113 -12.04 -3.31 16.84
CA ARG A 113 -11.57 -2.21 15.98
C ARG A 113 -12.56 -1.85 14.89
N ILE A 114 -13.21 -2.84 14.27
CA ILE A 114 -14.24 -2.57 13.27
C ILE A 114 -15.43 -1.86 13.90
N HIS A 115 -15.85 -2.27 15.10
CA HIS A 115 -16.86 -1.55 15.87
C HIS A 115 -16.43 -0.10 16.14
N ASN A 116 -15.20 0.12 16.59
CA ASN A 116 -14.70 1.48 16.88
C ASN A 116 -14.63 2.38 15.63
N TRP A 117 -14.37 1.81 14.45
CA TRP A 117 -14.24 2.59 13.20
C TRP A 117 -15.56 2.81 12.47
N TYR A 118 -16.46 1.84 12.52
CA TYR A 118 -17.65 1.81 11.67
C TYR A 118 -18.96 1.61 12.46
N GLY A 119 -18.88 1.34 13.77
CA GLY A 119 -20.02 0.94 14.60
C GLY A 119 -20.49 -0.48 14.31
N ASP A 120 -21.71 -0.79 14.76
CA ASP A 120 -22.30 -2.15 14.65
C ASP A 120 -22.99 -2.42 13.30
N GLN A 121 -23.05 -1.41 12.42
CA GLN A 121 -23.77 -1.49 11.16
C GLN A 121 -22.92 -2.17 10.08
N LYS A 122 -23.46 -3.19 9.43
CA LYS A 122 -22.82 -3.82 8.24
C LYS A 122 -22.94 -2.99 6.97
N LEU A 123 -23.85 -2.02 6.97
CA LEU A 123 -24.12 -1.09 5.88
C LEU A 123 -24.33 0.29 6.48
N ILE A 124 -23.50 1.24 6.06
CA ILE A 124 -23.66 2.66 6.38
C ILE A 124 -23.99 3.35 5.06
N ASP A 125 -25.23 3.81 4.91
CA ASP A 125 -25.69 4.47 3.68
C ASP A 125 -26.12 5.91 3.98
N THR A 126 -25.44 6.85 3.35
CA THR A 126 -25.70 8.29 3.47
C THR A 126 -26.06 8.87 2.09
N PRO A 127 -26.57 10.11 2.02
CA PRO A 127 -26.79 10.76 0.73
C PRO A 127 -25.53 10.87 -0.15
N ARG A 128 -24.33 10.87 0.43
CA ARG A 128 -23.06 11.09 -0.29
C ARG A 128 -22.19 9.86 -0.44
N SER A 129 -22.34 8.88 0.44
CA SER A 129 -21.47 7.71 0.52
C SER A 129 -22.22 6.46 0.95
N ARG A 130 -21.68 5.31 0.58
CA ARG A 130 -22.15 4.00 0.98
C ARG A 130 -20.95 3.13 1.33
N THR A 131 -20.97 2.57 2.53
CA THR A 131 -19.94 1.68 3.04
C THR A 131 -20.56 0.35 3.40
N VAL A 132 -20.05 -0.74 2.83
CA VAL A 132 -20.48 -2.11 3.11
C VAL A 132 -19.34 -2.87 3.76
N ILE A 133 -19.63 -3.56 4.86
CA ILE A 133 -18.64 -4.23 5.71
C ILE A 133 -18.94 -5.72 5.75
N TYR A 134 -17.90 -6.48 5.42
CA TYR A 134 -17.94 -7.93 5.33
C TYR A 134 -16.88 -8.52 6.26
N ASN A 135 -17.30 -9.31 7.24
CA ASN A 135 -16.41 -9.86 8.28
C ASN A 135 -16.32 -11.38 8.17
N TYR A 136 -15.11 -11.94 8.30
CA TYR A 136 -14.87 -13.38 8.38
C TYR A 136 -13.62 -13.68 9.20
N SER A 137 -13.75 -14.47 10.27
CA SER A 137 -12.64 -14.83 11.16
C SER A 137 -11.81 -13.60 11.57
N THR A 138 -10.51 -13.54 11.32
CA THR A 138 -9.68 -12.37 11.66
C THR A 138 -9.68 -11.27 10.60
N ALA A 139 -10.47 -11.38 9.53
CA ALA A 139 -10.46 -10.44 8.42
C ALA A 139 -11.78 -9.65 8.26
N SER A 140 -11.65 -8.44 7.75
CA SER A 140 -12.76 -7.55 7.39
C SER A 140 -12.48 -6.89 6.04
N LEU A 141 -13.37 -7.09 5.08
CA LEU A 141 -13.37 -6.40 3.80
C LEU A 141 -14.43 -5.29 3.83
N ILE A 142 -13.99 -4.06 3.59
CA ILE A 142 -14.83 -2.88 3.58
C ILE A 142 -14.82 -2.33 2.16
N TYR A 143 -15.98 -2.03 1.62
CA TYR A 143 -16.11 -1.30 0.37
C TYR A 143 -16.80 0.02 0.62
N THR A 144 -16.15 1.11 0.24
CA THR A 144 -16.72 2.45 0.30
C THR A 144 -16.82 3.03 -1.10
N SER A 145 -18.01 3.53 -1.41
CA SER A 145 -18.33 4.21 -2.65
C SER A 145 -19.00 5.54 -2.37
N SER A 146 -18.75 6.55 -3.21
CA SER A 146 -19.32 7.88 -3.04
C SER A 146 -19.55 8.59 -4.36
N GLY A 147 -20.29 9.69 -4.32
CA GLY A 147 -20.63 10.49 -5.49
C GLY A 147 -21.74 9.87 -6.34
N LYS A 148 -21.73 10.17 -7.64
CA LYS A 148 -22.81 9.77 -8.58
C LYS A 148 -22.87 8.26 -8.82
N GLU A 149 -21.73 7.59 -8.70
CA GLU A 149 -21.58 6.13 -8.90
C GLU A 149 -21.63 5.37 -7.55
N LYS A 150 -22.35 5.89 -6.55
CA LYS A 150 -22.48 5.26 -5.24
C LYS A 150 -23.08 3.86 -5.39
N GLY A 151 -22.44 2.85 -4.81
CA GLY A 151 -22.87 1.45 -4.83
C GLY A 151 -22.60 0.71 -6.15
N LYS A 152 -21.85 1.30 -7.09
CA LYS A 152 -21.61 0.73 -8.43
C LYS A 152 -21.13 -0.72 -8.41
N TYR A 153 -20.17 -1.03 -7.54
CA TYR A 153 -19.55 -2.36 -7.44
C TYR A 153 -20.10 -3.22 -6.28
N ASP A 154 -21.25 -2.85 -5.69
CA ASP A 154 -21.86 -3.64 -4.60
C ASP A 154 -22.02 -5.13 -4.97
N PRO A 155 -22.56 -5.48 -6.17
CA PRO A 155 -22.74 -6.88 -6.55
C PRO A 155 -21.41 -7.66 -6.66
N GLU A 156 -20.42 -7.08 -7.31
CA GLU A 156 -19.12 -7.69 -7.57
C GLU A 156 -18.34 -7.88 -6.26
N VAL A 157 -18.30 -6.85 -5.41
CA VAL A 157 -17.64 -6.93 -4.09
C VAL A 157 -18.29 -8.03 -3.24
N LYS A 158 -19.62 -8.12 -3.23
CA LYS A 158 -20.34 -9.17 -2.49
C LYS A 158 -19.99 -10.57 -3.01
N LYS A 159 -19.95 -10.76 -4.33
CA LYS A 159 -19.56 -12.04 -4.94
C LYS A 159 -18.13 -12.41 -4.60
N VAL A 160 -17.19 -11.47 -4.72
CA VAL A 160 -15.80 -11.68 -4.34
C VAL A 160 -15.70 -12.13 -2.90
N PHE A 161 -16.34 -11.42 -1.97
CA PHE A 161 -16.32 -11.78 -0.55
C PHE A 161 -16.86 -13.19 -0.28
N ASN A 162 -17.99 -13.55 -0.89
CA ASN A 162 -18.56 -14.89 -0.74
C ASN A 162 -17.61 -15.97 -1.28
N SER A 163 -17.02 -15.76 -2.47
CA SER A 163 -16.03 -16.66 -3.06
C SER A 163 -14.80 -16.83 -2.17
N LEU A 164 -14.34 -15.75 -1.53
CA LEU A 164 -13.23 -15.80 -0.58
C LEU A 164 -13.56 -16.66 0.64
N ILE A 165 -14.74 -16.48 1.24
CA ILE A 165 -15.17 -17.29 2.38
C ILE A 165 -15.25 -18.77 2.00
N GLU A 166 -15.85 -19.09 0.86
CA GLU A 166 -16.03 -20.48 0.40
C GLU A 166 -14.69 -21.20 0.23
N ARG A 167 -13.65 -20.49 -0.23
CA ARG A 167 -12.30 -21.05 -0.44
C ARG A 167 -11.45 -21.17 0.83
N MET A 168 -11.91 -20.58 1.93
CA MET A 168 -11.23 -20.61 3.22
C MET A 168 -11.87 -21.55 4.24
N LYS A 169 -13.08 -22.04 3.96
CA LYS A 169 -13.67 -23.19 4.65
C LYS A 169 -12.92 -24.47 4.26
#